data_AF-A0A0N1IAC6-F1
#
_entry.id   AF-A0A0N1IAC6-F1
#
_cell.length_a   1.000
_cell.length_b   1.000
_cell.length_c   1.000
_cell.angle_alpha   90.00
_cell.angle_beta   90.00
_cell.angle_gamma   90.00
#
_symmetry.space_group_name_H-M   'P 1'
#
loop_
_entity.id
_entity.type
_entity.pdbx_description
1 polymer ?
#
loop_
_entity_poly.entity_id
_entity_poly.type
_entity_poly.pdbx_seq_one_letter_code
_entity_poly.pdbx_strand_id
1 'polypeptide(L)'
;NTIGKVPKSLELSESTYLQGVANKIVKRKLTTALESIVCESDEDTVRHSELIEASLQLCEVLSQEFILCPPCTRIEETMLSAIGTLVSCDVLSEIQDNSGLEEQRWSRRFARSFDDDDDEVQDPTRNIKYRVSKTSEAITERRRLLLTIRPLLEAYAMTCKNVSSGLQKTVVTTALDALTEEFTQNRMPYGEAVSTDAIRNCLKLLRQWGVIEMYSEGKDRKLRIIPPYDNKTNWDHVCNNVYKFNMVTPLLSVTK
;
A
#
# COMPACT_ATOMS: atom_id res chain seq x y z
N ASN A 1 -31.72 2.28 35.09
CA ASN A 1 -30.36 2.06 34.57
C ASN A 1 -30.21 0.64 34.06
N THR A 2 -30.56 0.42 32.81
CA THR A 2 -30.29 -0.85 32.10
C THR A 2 -29.60 -0.46 30.80
N ILE A 3 -28.26 -0.40 30.86
CA ILE A 3 -27.42 -0.27 29.68
C ILE A 3 -27.59 -1.57 28.89
N GLY A 4 -28.12 -1.47 27.67
CA GLY A 4 -28.37 -2.59 26.79
C GLY A 4 -27.07 -3.32 26.47
N LYS A 5 -26.99 -4.59 26.88
CA LYS A 5 -25.94 -5.50 26.40
C LYS A 5 -26.27 -5.90 24.96
N VAL A 6 -25.40 -5.51 24.03
CA VAL A 6 -25.43 -6.02 22.66
C VAL A 6 -25.15 -7.54 22.70
N PRO A 7 -25.84 -8.38 21.92
CA PRO A 7 -25.61 -9.82 21.92
C PRO A 7 -24.23 -10.16 21.32
N LYS A 8 -23.42 -10.94 22.05
CA LYS A 8 -22.09 -11.42 21.61
C LYS A 8 -22.05 -12.07 20.22
N SER A 9 -23.18 -12.63 19.74
CA SER A 9 -23.29 -13.23 18.41
C SER A 9 -23.25 -12.21 17.28
N LEU A 10 -23.73 -10.98 17.50
CA LEU A 10 -23.64 -9.89 16.53
C LEU A 10 -22.20 -9.37 16.44
N GLU A 11 -21.52 -9.21 17.58
CA GLU A 11 -20.11 -8.78 17.65
C GLU A 11 -19.17 -9.76 16.92
N LEU A 12 -19.38 -11.07 17.06
CA LEU A 12 -18.62 -12.10 16.34
C LEU A 12 -18.85 -12.04 14.82
N SER A 13 -20.08 -11.79 14.38
CA SER A 13 -20.42 -11.69 12.96
C SER A 13 -19.84 -10.44 12.29
N GLU A 14 -19.85 -9.31 13.00
CA GLU A 14 -19.31 -8.04 12.55
C GLU A 14 -17.78 -8.05 12.55
N SER A 15 -17.15 -8.62 13.59
CA SER A 15 -15.70 -8.84 13.65
C SER A 15 -15.21 -9.75 12.52
N THR A 16 -15.95 -10.81 12.19
CA THR A 16 -15.60 -11.72 11.09
C THR A 16 -15.73 -11.03 9.73
N TYR A 17 -16.76 -10.20 9.55
CA TYR A 17 -16.95 -9.43 8.34
C TYR A 17 -15.83 -8.39 8.13
N LEU A 18 -15.49 -7.63 9.18
CA LEU A 18 -14.41 -6.65 9.16
C LEU A 18 -13.06 -7.30 8.88
N GLN A 19 -12.79 -8.46 9.48
CA GLN A 19 -11.58 -9.26 9.20
C GLN A 19 -11.54 -9.73 7.74
N GLY A 20 -12.69 -10.13 7.17
CA GLY A 20 -12.80 -10.52 5.76
C GLY A 20 -12.56 -9.37 4.78
N VAL A 21 -12.99 -8.15 5.12
CA VAL A 21 -12.73 -6.95 4.31
C VAL A 21 -11.26 -6.52 4.40
N ALA A 22 -10.70 -6.51 5.61
CA ALA A 22 -9.29 -6.25 5.86
C ALA A 22 -8.36 -7.17 5.03
N ASN A 23 -8.62 -8.48 5.07
CA ASN A 23 -7.83 -9.46 4.33
C ASN A 23 -7.88 -9.22 2.81
N LYS A 24 -9.04 -8.84 2.26
CA LYS A 24 -9.16 -8.48 0.84
C LYS A 24 -8.31 -7.25 0.46
N ILE A 25 -8.24 -6.25 1.32
CA ILE A 25 -7.42 -5.05 1.09
C ILE A 25 -5.93 -5.40 1.19
N VAL A 26 -5.53 -6.18 2.20
CA VAL A 26 -4.14 -6.65 2.35
C VAL A 26 -3.71 -7.49 1.14
N LYS A 27 -4.55 -8.41 0.64
CA LYS A 27 -4.29 -9.17 -0.59
C LYS A 27 -4.04 -8.25 -1.80
N ARG A 28 -4.80 -7.16 -1.95
CA ARG A 28 -4.62 -6.18 -3.02
C ARG A 28 -3.29 -5.44 -2.89
N LYS A 29 -2.98 -4.93 -1.69
CA LYS A 29 -1.69 -4.27 -1.40
C LYS A 29 -0.52 -5.21 -1.66
N LEU A 30 -0.60 -6.45 -1.16
CA LEU A 30 0.39 -7.50 -1.39
C LEU A 30 0.62 -7.77 -2.89
N THR A 31 -0.46 -7.83 -3.67
CA THR A 31 -0.36 -8.05 -5.12
C THR A 31 0.24 -6.85 -5.86
N THR A 32 -0.04 -5.63 -5.43
CA THR A 32 0.59 -4.42 -5.99
C THR A 32 2.07 -4.32 -5.62
N ALA A 33 2.43 -4.67 -4.38
CA ALA A 33 3.82 -4.75 -3.96
C ALA A 33 4.59 -5.82 -4.74
N LEU A 34 4.00 -7.01 -4.91
CA LEU A 34 4.54 -8.06 -5.77
C LEU A 34 4.82 -7.54 -7.17
N GLU A 35 3.83 -6.89 -7.78
CA GLU A 35 3.97 -6.37 -9.14
C GLU A 35 5.05 -5.29 -9.24
N SER A 36 5.22 -4.41 -8.24
CA SER A 36 6.31 -3.42 -8.25
C SER A 36 7.69 -4.08 -8.25
N ILE A 37 7.86 -5.19 -7.51
CA ILE A 37 9.13 -5.93 -7.45
C ILE A 37 9.42 -6.64 -8.79
N VAL A 38 8.41 -7.29 -9.36
CA VAL A 38 8.54 -8.00 -10.65
C VAL A 38 8.87 -7.02 -11.77
N CYS A 39 8.23 -5.84 -11.80
CA CYS A 39 8.53 -4.81 -12.79
C CYS A 39 9.94 -4.20 -12.66
N GLU A 40 10.51 -4.18 -11.46
CA GLU A 40 11.85 -3.62 -11.22
C GLU A 40 12.97 -4.63 -11.54
N SER A 41 12.75 -5.91 -11.25
CA SER A 41 13.75 -6.97 -11.41
C SER A 41 13.71 -7.69 -12.76
N ASP A 42 12.60 -7.61 -13.51
CA ASP A 42 12.31 -8.44 -14.70
C ASP A 42 12.41 -9.96 -14.44
N GLU A 43 12.36 -10.36 -13.16
CA GLU A 43 12.36 -11.75 -12.72
C GLU A 43 10.96 -12.16 -12.22
N ASP A 44 10.58 -13.41 -12.52
CA ASP A 44 9.33 -13.99 -12.01
C ASP A 44 9.48 -14.57 -10.60
N THR A 45 10.56 -14.26 -9.89
CA THR A 45 10.82 -14.80 -8.55
C THR A 45 11.00 -13.69 -7.53
N VAL A 46 10.35 -13.84 -6.38
CA VAL A 46 10.34 -12.82 -5.33
C VAL A 46 10.65 -13.46 -3.98
N ARG A 47 11.51 -12.83 -3.19
CA ARG A 47 11.83 -13.27 -1.82
C ARG A 47 10.69 -12.91 -0.86
N HIS A 48 10.49 -13.74 0.16
CA HIS A 48 9.47 -13.49 1.17
C HIS A 48 9.65 -12.15 1.89
N SER A 49 10.86 -11.88 2.41
CA SER A 49 11.16 -10.63 3.11
C SER A 49 10.92 -9.41 2.24
N GLU A 50 11.39 -9.42 1.00
CA GLU A 50 11.18 -8.35 0.02
C GLU A 50 9.70 -8.08 -0.27
N LEU A 51 8.90 -9.14 -0.47
CA LEU A 51 7.46 -9.01 -0.69
C LEU A 51 6.75 -8.40 0.52
N ILE A 52 7.09 -8.85 1.73
CA ILE A 52 6.50 -8.35 2.97
C ILE A 52 6.90 -6.89 3.22
N GLU A 53 8.17 -6.54 3.08
CA GLU A 53 8.68 -5.18 3.25
C GLU A 53 8.00 -4.21 2.28
N ALA A 54 7.95 -4.54 0.99
CA ALA A 54 7.25 -3.73 0.00
C ALA A 54 5.75 -3.60 0.31
N SER A 55 5.12 -4.68 0.82
CA SER A 55 3.72 -4.67 1.21
C SER A 55 3.45 -3.79 2.43
N LEU A 56 4.33 -3.80 3.43
CA LEU A 56 4.24 -2.96 4.62
C LEU A 56 4.43 -1.48 4.25
N GLN A 57 5.38 -1.18 3.38
CA GLN A 57 5.57 0.17 2.85
C GLN A 57 4.32 0.65 2.09
N LEU A 58 3.69 -0.18 1.26
CA LEU A 58 2.43 0.18 0.61
C LEU A 58 1.27 0.29 1.61
N CYS A 59 1.28 -0.49 2.69
CA CYS A 59 0.33 -0.35 3.77
C CYS A 59 0.41 1.02 4.43
N GLU A 60 1.64 1.50 4.68
CA GLU A 60 1.93 2.83 5.21
C GLU A 60 1.50 3.93 4.22
N VAL A 61 1.87 3.82 2.93
CA VAL A 61 1.48 4.78 1.89
C VAL A 61 -0.04 4.97 1.85
N LEU A 62 -0.80 3.88 1.91
CA LEU A 62 -2.26 3.92 1.87
C LEU A 62 -2.90 3.80 3.28
N SER A 63 -2.20 4.29 4.32
CA SER A 63 -2.68 4.25 5.71
C SER A 63 -3.84 5.22 5.97
N GLN A 64 -3.95 6.28 5.17
CA GLN A 64 -5.02 7.27 5.27
C GLN A 64 -6.32 6.85 4.56
N GLU A 65 -6.28 5.74 3.80
CA GLU A 65 -7.43 5.21 3.04
C GLU A 65 -8.12 4.03 3.72
N PHE A 66 -7.35 3.22 4.45
CA PHE A 66 -7.82 1.93 4.95
C PHE A 66 -7.40 1.70 6.40
N ILE A 67 -8.34 1.26 7.23
CA ILE A 67 -8.05 0.65 8.52
C ILE A 67 -7.84 -0.84 8.27
N LEU A 68 -6.59 -1.31 8.37
CA LEU A 68 -6.19 -2.63 7.89
C LEU A 68 -6.40 -3.76 8.88
N CYS A 69 -6.47 -3.47 10.17
CA CYS A 69 -6.64 -4.49 11.20
C CYS A 69 -7.64 -4.00 12.26
N PRO A 70 -8.60 -4.84 12.68
CA PRO A 70 -9.30 -4.60 13.93
C PRO A 70 -8.30 -4.61 15.11
N PRO A 71 -8.66 -4.06 16.27
CA PRO A 71 -7.80 -4.08 17.45
C PRO A 71 -7.33 -5.51 17.75
N CYS A 72 -6.05 -5.67 18.10
CA CYS A 72 -5.40 -6.94 18.47
C CYS A 72 -5.01 -7.90 17.33
N THR A 73 -5.32 -7.61 16.06
CA THR A 73 -4.78 -8.39 14.93
C THR A 73 -3.51 -7.75 14.41
N ARG A 74 -2.46 -8.56 14.23
CA ARG A 74 -1.18 -8.11 13.69
C ARG A 74 -1.22 -8.07 12.16
N ILE A 75 -0.69 -7.01 11.57
CA ILE A 75 -0.71 -6.82 10.12
C ILE A 75 0.08 -7.92 9.40
N GLU A 76 1.14 -8.40 10.03
CA GLU A 76 2.04 -9.45 9.60
C GLU A 76 1.30 -10.79 9.48
N GLU A 77 0.49 -11.16 10.47
CA GLU A 77 -0.33 -12.38 10.42
C GLU A 77 -1.36 -12.31 9.28
N THR A 78 -1.92 -11.11 9.07
CA THR A 78 -2.85 -10.87 7.96
C THR A 78 -2.13 -10.95 6.61
N MET A 79 -0.89 -10.48 6.51
CA MET A 79 -0.06 -10.60 5.31
C MET A 79 0.31 -12.05 5.00
N LEU A 80 0.73 -12.83 5.99
CA LEU A 80 1.02 -14.25 5.82
C LEU A 80 -0.21 -15.02 5.34
N SER A 81 -1.38 -14.73 5.92
CA SER A 81 -2.65 -15.31 5.46
C SER A 81 -2.97 -14.92 4.00
N ALA A 82 -2.70 -13.66 3.62
CA ALA A 82 -2.89 -13.20 2.25
C ALA A 82 -1.92 -13.88 1.26
N ILE A 83 -0.65 -14.10 1.65
CA ILE A 83 0.32 -14.88 0.87
C ILE A 83 -0.18 -16.31 0.69
N GLY A 84 -0.57 -16.99 1.77
CA GLY A 84 -1.13 -18.34 1.70
C GLY A 84 -2.36 -18.42 0.79
N THR A 85 -3.19 -17.37 0.77
CA THR A 85 -4.31 -17.26 -0.18
C THR A 85 -3.82 -17.15 -1.62
N LEU A 86 -2.81 -16.31 -1.92
CA LEU A 86 -2.23 -16.20 -3.26
C LEU A 86 -1.60 -17.53 -3.73
N VAL A 87 -0.95 -18.27 -2.84
CA VAL A 87 -0.42 -19.61 -3.11
C VAL A 87 -1.57 -20.58 -3.41
N SER A 88 -2.62 -20.61 -2.58
CA SER A 88 -3.78 -21.49 -2.79
C SER A 88 -4.59 -21.20 -4.06
N CYS A 89 -4.47 -19.99 -4.60
CA CYS A 89 -5.11 -19.57 -5.85
C CYS A 89 -4.18 -19.71 -7.07
N ASP A 90 -3.03 -20.37 -6.93
CA ASP A 90 -2.00 -20.54 -7.98
C ASP A 90 -1.49 -19.22 -8.57
N VAL A 91 -1.61 -18.10 -7.82
CA VAL A 91 -1.01 -16.81 -8.20
C VAL A 91 0.48 -16.81 -7.90
N LEU A 92 0.85 -17.44 -6.79
CA LEU A 92 2.22 -17.69 -6.36
C LEU A 92 2.44 -19.20 -6.22
N SER A 93 3.67 -19.64 -6.39
CA SER A 93 4.09 -21.01 -6.11
C SER A 93 5.37 -20.99 -5.29
N GLU A 94 5.46 -21.82 -4.26
CA GLU A 94 6.66 -21.92 -3.42
C GLU A 94 7.77 -22.65 -4.19
N ILE A 95 8.96 -22.06 -4.25
CA ILE A 95 10.11 -22.65 -4.96
C ILE A 95 10.84 -23.67 -4.08
N GLN A 96 10.76 -23.51 -2.76
CA GLN A 96 11.35 -24.42 -1.77
C GLN A 96 10.26 -24.91 -0.81
N ASP A 97 10.43 -26.13 -0.32
CA ASP A 97 9.51 -26.76 0.63
C ASP A 97 9.62 -26.04 1.99
N ASN A 98 8.72 -25.09 2.23
CA ASN A 98 8.69 -24.32 3.46
C ASN A 98 7.87 -25.09 4.51
N SER A 99 8.53 -25.55 5.58
CA SER A 99 7.85 -26.24 6.69
C SER A 99 6.88 -25.34 7.50
N GLY A 100 6.68 -24.07 7.11
CA GLY A 100 5.85 -23.06 7.80
C GLY A 100 6.45 -22.54 9.11
N LEU A 101 7.43 -23.26 9.67
CA LEU A 101 8.15 -22.87 10.89
C LEU A 101 9.00 -21.62 10.70
N GLU A 102 9.49 -21.35 9.49
CA GLU A 102 10.34 -20.19 9.19
C GLU A 102 9.53 -18.89 9.17
N GLU A 103 8.36 -18.88 8.53
CA GLU A 103 7.41 -17.75 8.54
C GLU A 103 6.91 -17.45 9.96
N GLN A 104 6.61 -18.51 10.74
CA GLN A 104 6.17 -18.35 12.13
C GLN A 104 7.29 -17.83 13.04
N ARG A 105 8.55 -18.17 12.77
CA ARG A 105 9.71 -17.63 13.51
C ARG A 105 9.96 -16.17 13.16
N TRP A 106 9.78 -15.79 11.90
CA TRP A 106 9.88 -14.40 11.44
C TRP A 106 8.81 -13.51 12.08
N SER A 107 7.53 -13.93 12.05
CA SER A 107 6.43 -13.13 12.63
C SER A 107 6.57 -12.91 14.14
N ARG A 108 7.16 -13.89 14.85
CA ARG A 108 7.51 -13.78 16.29
C ARG A 108 8.69 -12.85 16.55
N ARG A 109 9.70 -12.80 15.66
CA ARG A 109 10.86 -11.89 15.79
C ARG A 109 10.50 -10.46 15.46
N PHE A 110 9.77 -10.25 14.37
CA PHE A 110 9.29 -8.93 13.99
C PHE A 110 8.43 -8.31 15.10
N ALA A 111 7.68 -9.13 15.86
CA ALA A 111 6.96 -8.68 17.06
C ALA A 111 7.86 -8.10 18.17
N ARG A 112 9.07 -8.64 18.28
CA ARG A 112 10.02 -8.35 19.36
C ARG A 112 10.98 -7.23 19.00
N SER A 113 11.16 -6.95 17.72
CA SER A 113 12.05 -5.88 17.20
C SER A 113 11.59 -4.46 17.56
N PHE A 114 10.44 -4.28 18.22
CA PHE A 114 10.06 -2.98 18.78
C PHE A 114 10.76 -2.64 20.11
N ASP A 115 11.48 -3.57 20.75
CA ASP A 115 11.96 -3.40 22.14
C ASP A 115 13.45 -3.67 22.43
N ASP A 116 14.32 -4.18 21.54
CA ASP A 116 15.75 -4.32 21.92
C ASP A 116 16.76 -4.58 20.78
N ASP A 117 18.02 -4.23 21.10
CA ASP A 117 19.23 -4.06 20.29
C ASP A 117 19.70 -5.22 19.38
N ASP A 118 20.09 -4.79 18.17
CA ASP A 118 21.21 -5.14 17.28
C ASP A 118 22.14 -6.36 17.59
N ASP A 119 21.59 -7.57 17.64
CA ASP A 119 22.35 -8.77 17.29
C ASP A 119 21.97 -9.22 15.86
N GLU A 120 22.97 -9.29 14.98
CA GLU A 120 22.89 -9.60 13.54
C GLU A 120 22.43 -11.05 13.29
N VAL A 121 21.18 -11.38 13.63
CA VAL A 121 20.63 -12.71 13.44
C VAL A 121 20.11 -12.86 12.02
N GLN A 122 20.77 -13.73 11.25
CA GLN A 122 20.37 -14.09 9.87
C GLN A 122 18.85 -14.24 9.73
N ASP A 123 18.27 -13.47 8.80
CA ASP A 123 16.85 -13.52 8.47
C ASP A 123 16.43 -14.97 8.16
N PRO A 124 15.56 -15.58 8.99
CA PRO A 124 15.15 -16.97 8.80
C PRO A 124 14.33 -17.16 7.52
N THR A 125 13.81 -16.10 6.91
CA THR A 125 13.03 -16.15 5.67
C THR A 125 13.87 -16.00 4.40
N ARG A 126 15.19 -15.82 4.51
CA ARG A 126 16.10 -15.59 3.38
C ARG A 126 15.99 -16.62 2.25
N ASN A 127 15.60 -17.85 2.58
CA ASN A 127 15.50 -18.96 1.65
C ASN A 127 14.09 -19.09 1.03
N ILE A 128 13.09 -18.44 1.62
CA ILE A 128 11.72 -18.50 1.15
C ILE A 128 11.59 -17.62 -0.08
N LYS A 129 11.28 -18.27 -1.21
CA LYS A 129 11.08 -17.60 -2.50
C LYS A 129 9.79 -18.11 -3.14
N TYR A 130 9.09 -17.19 -3.77
CA TYR A 130 7.88 -17.47 -4.53
C TYR A 130 8.16 -17.27 -6.02
N ARG A 131 7.62 -18.15 -6.85
CA ARG A 131 7.53 -17.97 -8.29
C ARG A 131 6.15 -17.46 -8.65
N VAL A 132 6.13 -16.38 -9.42
CA VAL A 132 4.92 -15.76 -9.92
C VAL A 132 4.37 -16.57 -11.07
N SER A 133 3.09 -16.92 -10.98
CA SER A 133 2.43 -17.71 -12.01
C SER A 133 2.13 -16.87 -13.26
N LYS A 134 2.29 -17.52 -14.42
CA LYS A 134 2.02 -16.97 -15.76
C LYS A 134 0.75 -17.55 -16.39
N THR A 135 -0.04 -18.33 -15.64
CA THR A 135 -1.31 -18.84 -16.14
C THR A 135 -2.28 -17.68 -16.40
N SER A 136 -3.22 -17.89 -17.33
CA SER A 136 -4.22 -16.88 -17.69
C SER A 136 -5.06 -16.46 -16.47
N GLU A 137 -5.37 -17.43 -15.61
CA GLU A 137 -6.13 -17.27 -14.38
C GLU A 137 -5.36 -16.41 -13.36
N ALA A 138 -4.08 -16.70 -13.15
CA ALA A 138 -3.23 -15.94 -12.24
C ALA A 138 -3.02 -14.49 -12.72
N ILE A 139 -2.79 -14.30 -14.02
CA ILE A 139 -2.69 -12.98 -14.66
C ILE A 139 -3.99 -12.20 -14.47
N THR A 140 -5.14 -12.84 -14.69
CA THR A 140 -6.47 -12.23 -14.54
C THR A 140 -6.74 -11.84 -13.09
N GLU A 141 -6.43 -12.71 -12.13
CA GLU A 141 -6.62 -12.42 -10.70
C GLU A 141 -5.69 -11.29 -10.23
N ARG A 142 -4.40 -11.31 -10.63
CA ARG A 142 -3.46 -10.22 -10.34
C ARG A 142 -3.97 -8.90 -10.88
N ARG A 143 -4.35 -8.87 -12.15
CA ARG A 143 -4.96 -7.69 -12.79
C ARG A 143 -6.15 -7.19 -11.98
N ARG A 144 -7.11 -8.07 -11.65
CA ARG A 144 -8.30 -7.70 -10.86
C ARG A 144 -7.95 -7.07 -9.51
N LEU A 145 -6.92 -7.59 -8.82
CA LEU A 145 -6.46 -7.07 -7.53
C LEU A 145 -5.79 -5.70 -7.67
N LEU A 146 -4.91 -5.53 -8.67
CA LEU A 146 -4.23 -4.26 -8.96
C LEU A 146 -5.23 -3.13 -9.24
N LEU A 147 -6.25 -3.43 -10.05
CA LEU A 147 -7.26 -2.46 -10.50
C LEU A 147 -8.01 -1.79 -9.35
N THR A 148 -8.11 -2.44 -8.18
CA THR A 148 -8.89 -1.86 -7.08
C THR A 148 -8.19 -0.70 -6.39
N ILE A 149 -6.86 -0.73 -6.28
CA ILE A 149 -6.11 0.32 -5.57
C ILE A 149 -5.39 1.28 -6.52
N ARG A 150 -5.37 0.96 -7.82
CA ARG A 150 -4.75 1.78 -8.86
C ARG A 150 -5.21 3.25 -8.83
N PRO A 151 -6.51 3.58 -8.75
CA PRO A 151 -6.94 4.98 -8.75
C PRO A 151 -6.39 5.80 -7.59
N LEU A 152 -6.23 5.18 -6.42
CA LEU A 152 -5.64 5.83 -5.24
C LEU A 152 -4.16 6.12 -5.46
N LEU A 153 -3.43 5.18 -6.05
CA LEU A 153 -1.99 5.34 -6.32
C LEU A 153 -1.73 6.39 -7.40
N GLU A 154 -2.61 6.48 -8.41
CA GLU A 154 -2.58 7.55 -9.42
C GLU A 154 -2.82 8.91 -8.78
N ALA A 155 -3.84 9.03 -7.93
CA ALA A 155 -4.14 10.24 -7.18
C ALA A 155 -2.99 10.67 -6.27
N TYR A 156 -2.40 9.73 -5.53
CA TYR A 156 -1.29 10.01 -4.61
C TYR A 156 -0.03 10.42 -5.38
N ALA A 157 0.30 9.72 -6.47
CA ALA A 157 1.43 10.06 -7.31
C ALA A 157 1.26 11.45 -7.94
N MET A 158 0.08 11.77 -8.46
CA MET A 158 -0.18 13.09 -9.03
C MET A 158 -0.16 14.18 -7.96
N THR A 159 -0.69 13.91 -6.77
CA THR A 159 -0.59 14.84 -5.64
C THR A 159 0.86 15.13 -5.30
N CYS A 160 1.70 14.10 -5.14
CA CYS A 160 3.14 14.24 -4.85
C CYS A 160 3.87 15.11 -5.90
N LYS A 161 3.52 14.98 -7.18
CA LYS A 161 4.08 15.79 -8.27
C LYS A 161 3.74 17.28 -8.17
N ASN A 162 2.58 17.60 -7.58
CA ASN A 162 2.00 18.95 -7.57
C ASN A 162 2.05 19.65 -6.20
N VAL A 163 2.67 19.03 -5.19
CA VAL A 163 2.87 19.69 -3.89
C VAL A 163 3.82 20.87 -4.05
N SER A 164 3.42 22.01 -3.52
CA SER A 164 4.23 23.22 -3.45
C SER A 164 3.87 24.01 -2.19
N SER A 165 4.85 24.74 -1.63
CA SER A 165 4.61 25.62 -0.50
C SER A 165 3.65 26.76 -0.90
N GLY A 166 2.60 26.99 -0.11
CA GLY A 166 1.59 27.99 -0.42
C GLY A 166 0.21 27.67 0.17
N LEU A 167 -0.85 28.12 -0.51
CA LEU A 167 -2.22 27.84 -0.11
C LEU A 167 -2.56 26.37 -0.36
N GLN A 168 -3.10 25.69 0.65
CA GLN A 168 -3.54 24.30 0.52
C GLN A 168 -4.59 24.15 -0.58
N LYS A 169 -5.50 25.11 -0.70
CA LYS A 169 -6.53 25.11 -1.75
C LYS A 169 -5.91 25.07 -3.14
N THR A 170 -4.85 25.85 -3.38
CA THR A 170 -4.14 25.89 -4.66
C THR A 170 -3.54 24.54 -4.98
N VAL A 171 -2.82 23.91 -4.04
CA VAL A 171 -2.22 22.58 -4.25
C VAL A 171 -3.29 21.52 -4.58
N VAL A 172 -4.42 21.53 -3.86
CA VAL A 172 -5.52 20.60 -4.11
C VAL A 172 -6.13 20.82 -5.50
N THR A 173 -6.36 22.08 -5.89
CA THR A 173 -6.90 22.41 -7.21
C THR A 173 -5.93 22.01 -8.32
N THR A 174 -4.65 22.36 -8.21
CA THR A 174 -3.63 22.00 -9.21
C THR A 174 -3.50 20.49 -9.38
N ALA A 175 -3.48 19.72 -8.28
CA ALA A 175 -3.44 18.26 -8.38
C ALA A 175 -4.71 17.67 -9.02
N LEU A 176 -5.88 18.23 -8.71
CA LEU A 176 -7.16 17.80 -9.29
C LEU A 176 -7.25 18.11 -10.78
N ASP A 177 -6.80 19.30 -11.19
CA ASP A 177 -6.76 19.72 -12.59
C ASP A 177 -5.82 18.81 -13.40
N ALA A 178 -4.64 18.50 -12.85
CA ALA A 178 -3.70 17.57 -13.47
C ALA A 178 -4.27 16.15 -13.62
N LEU A 179 -4.96 15.63 -12.60
CA LEU A 179 -5.67 14.35 -12.69
C LEU A 179 -6.77 14.36 -13.75
N THR A 180 -7.54 15.45 -13.81
CA THR A 180 -8.61 15.64 -14.79
C THR A 180 -8.04 15.70 -16.21
N GLU A 181 -6.90 16.37 -16.40
CA GLU A 181 -6.22 16.42 -17.68
C GLU A 181 -5.76 15.03 -18.14
N GLU A 182 -5.09 14.26 -17.27
CA GLU A 182 -4.66 12.89 -17.60
C GLU A 182 -5.83 11.97 -17.96
N PHE A 183 -6.96 12.11 -17.25
CA PHE A 183 -8.18 11.35 -17.55
C PHE A 183 -8.78 11.75 -18.90
N THR A 184 -8.97 13.05 -19.16
CA THR A 184 -9.58 13.55 -20.41
C THR A 184 -8.73 13.26 -21.65
N GLN A 185 -7.40 13.14 -21.47
CA GLN A 185 -6.47 12.77 -22.53
C GLN A 185 -6.30 11.23 -22.67
N ASN A 186 -7.14 10.42 -21.99
CA ASN A 186 -7.12 8.95 -22.00
C ASN A 186 -5.76 8.35 -21.59
N ARG A 187 -4.95 9.08 -20.81
CA ARG A 187 -3.70 8.58 -20.23
C ARG A 187 -3.91 7.90 -18.87
N MET A 188 -5.03 8.21 -18.22
CA MET A 188 -5.48 7.55 -17.01
C MET A 188 -6.81 6.85 -17.29
N PRO A 189 -6.88 5.52 -17.14
CA PRO A 189 -8.08 4.74 -17.49
C PRO A 189 -9.23 4.87 -16.48
N TYR A 190 -8.97 5.34 -15.26
CA TYR A 190 -9.94 5.38 -14.16
C TYR A 190 -10.27 6.80 -13.75
N GLY A 191 -11.55 7.19 -13.91
CA GLY A 191 -12.04 8.50 -13.47
C GLY A 191 -12.09 8.61 -11.94
N GLU A 192 -12.14 7.48 -11.23
CA GLU A 192 -12.14 7.41 -9.77
C GLU A 192 -10.89 8.00 -9.13
N ALA A 193 -9.79 8.10 -9.87
CA ALA A 193 -8.55 8.72 -9.40
C ALA A 193 -8.70 10.24 -9.25
N VAL A 194 -9.65 10.87 -9.95
CA VAL A 194 -9.96 12.31 -9.86
C VAL A 194 -10.74 12.58 -8.57
N SER A 195 -10.06 12.46 -7.43
CA SER A 195 -10.69 12.51 -6.10
C SER A 195 -9.99 13.52 -5.18
N THR A 196 -10.75 14.53 -4.75
CA THR A 196 -10.24 15.50 -3.75
C THR A 196 -9.95 14.86 -2.40
N ASP A 197 -10.60 13.74 -2.07
CA ASP A 197 -10.38 13.05 -0.80
C ASP A 197 -9.05 12.29 -0.82
N ALA A 198 -8.75 11.60 -1.92
CA ALA A 198 -7.44 10.94 -2.10
C ALA A 198 -6.29 11.97 -2.07
N ILE A 199 -6.47 13.14 -2.71
CA ILE A 199 -5.49 14.24 -2.65
C ILE A 199 -5.28 14.70 -1.20
N ARG A 200 -6.36 14.96 -0.45
CA ARG A 200 -6.27 15.39 0.95
C ARG A 200 -5.63 14.33 1.84
N ASN A 201 -5.93 13.06 1.61
CA ASN A 201 -5.35 11.94 2.35
C ASN A 201 -3.85 11.79 2.06
N CYS A 202 -3.42 11.95 0.81
CA CYS A 202 -2.00 12.02 0.45
C CYS A 202 -1.29 13.19 1.17
N LEU A 203 -1.90 14.38 1.25
CA LEU A 203 -1.32 15.50 2.04
C LEU A 203 -1.22 15.17 3.54
N LYS A 204 -2.19 14.45 4.12
CA LYS A 204 -2.10 13.98 5.52
C LYS A 204 -0.95 12.99 5.70
N LEU A 205 -0.75 12.08 4.75
CA LEU A 205 0.37 11.14 4.75
C LEU A 205 1.71 11.88 4.72
N LEU A 206 1.89 12.82 3.78
CA LEU A 206 3.13 13.60 3.67
C LEU A 206 3.41 14.41 4.95
N ARG A 207 2.35 14.92 5.60
CA ARG A 207 2.49 15.57 6.91
C ARG A 207 2.90 14.56 8.00
N GLN A 208 2.33 13.36 7.99
CA GLN A 208 2.69 12.29 8.93
C GLN A 208 4.15 11.85 8.77
N TRP A 209 4.66 11.80 7.54
CA TRP A 209 6.08 11.57 7.24
C TRP A 209 6.99 12.74 7.65
N GLY A 210 6.44 13.87 8.07
CA GLY A 210 7.21 15.03 8.50
C GLY A 210 7.89 15.78 7.34
N VAL A 211 7.45 15.56 6.10
CA VAL A 211 8.05 16.21 4.91
C VAL A 211 7.37 17.52 4.55
N ILE A 212 6.13 17.70 5.01
CA ILE A 212 5.39 18.96 4.90
C ILE A 212 4.78 19.34 6.25
N GLU A 213 4.61 20.64 6.45
CA GLU A 213 3.81 21.19 7.54
C GLU A 213 2.55 21.83 6.97
N MET A 214 1.44 21.72 7.70
CA MET A 214 0.19 22.39 7.38
C MET A 214 -0.18 23.30 8.56
N TYR A 215 -0.41 24.58 8.28
CA TYR A 215 -0.69 25.60 9.29
C TYR A 215 -1.77 26.58 8.81
N SER A 216 -2.30 27.36 9.74
CA SER A 216 -3.26 28.41 9.43
C SER A 216 -2.62 29.78 9.63
N GLU A 217 -2.82 30.65 8.65
CA GLU A 217 -2.42 32.06 8.72
C GLU A 217 -3.66 32.91 8.48
N GLY A 218 -4.22 33.46 9.57
CA GLY A 218 -5.53 34.08 9.54
C GLY A 218 -6.64 33.08 9.17
N LYS A 219 -7.35 33.32 8.07
CA LYS A 219 -8.41 32.43 7.56
C LYS A 219 -7.90 31.38 6.56
N ASP A 220 -6.65 31.51 6.12
CA ASP A 220 -6.10 30.66 5.07
C ASP A 220 -5.39 29.44 5.64
N ARG A 221 -5.64 28.28 5.03
CA ARG A 221 -4.86 27.07 5.27
C ARG A 221 -3.70 27.03 4.30
N LYS A 222 -2.49 27.00 4.83
CA LYS A 222 -1.25 26.94 4.10
C LYS A 222 -0.52 25.64 4.35
N LEU A 223 0.35 25.28 3.43
CA LEU A 223 1.32 24.21 3.63
C LEU A 223 2.70 24.69 3.20
N ARG A 224 3.75 24.13 3.82
CA ARG A 224 5.14 24.34 3.43
C ARG A 224 5.86 23.01 3.40
N ILE A 225 6.73 22.84 2.41
CA ILE A 225 7.69 21.72 2.39
C ILE A 225 8.78 22.03 3.41
N ILE A 226 9.11 21.06 4.26
CA ILE A 226 10.04 21.22 5.37
C ILE A 226 11.46 20.87 4.88
N PRO A 227 12.51 21.64 5.22
CA PRO A 227 13.89 21.21 4.97
C PRO A 227 14.20 19.87 5.68
N PRO A 228 14.96 18.96 5.05
CA PRO A 228 15.72 19.16 3.82
C PRO A 228 14.95 18.77 2.54
N TYR A 229 13.62 18.60 2.59
CA TYR A 229 12.82 18.10 1.46
C TYR A 229 12.39 19.18 0.46
N ASP A 230 12.74 20.45 0.72
CA ASP A 230 12.43 21.61 -0.12
C ASP A 230 13.27 21.69 -1.40
N ASN A 231 14.25 20.81 -1.57
CA ASN A 231 14.98 20.62 -2.82
C ASN A 231 14.44 19.42 -3.62
N LYS A 232 14.62 19.50 -4.94
CA LYS A 232 14.08 18.51 -5.89
C LYS A 232 14.55 17.08 -5.62
N THR A 233 15.83 16.88 -5.31
CA THR A 233 16.41 15.54 -5.08
C THR A 233 15.76 14.85 -3.88
N ASN A 234 15.70 15.53 -2.73
CA ASN A 234 15.10 14.96 -1.52
C ASN A 234 13.60 14.80 -1.66
N TRP A 235 12.92 15.72 -2.35
CA TRP A 235 11.51 15.58 -2.66
C TRP A 235 11.24 14.35 -3.54
N ASP A 236 12.05 14.14 -4.58
CA ASP A 236 11.92 12.98 -5.47
C ASP A 236 12.15 11.67 -4.72
N HIS A 237 13.10 11.64 -3.77
CA HIS A 237 13.27 10.48 -2.88
C HIS A 237 12.03 10.17 -2.05
N VAL A 238 11.37 11.18 -1.47
CA VAL A 238 10.10 11.00 -0.75
C VAL A 238 9.02 10.50 -1.70
N CYS A 239 8.93 11.10 -2.89
CA CYS A 239 7.90 10.75 -3.87
C CYS A 239 8.07 9.34 -4.43
N ASN A 240 9.31 8.84 -4.53
CA ASN A 240 9.62 7.48 -4.98
C ASN A 240 9.01 6.41 -4.07
N ASN A 241 8.77 6.70 -2.78
CA ASN A 241 8.03 5.81 -1.89
C ASN A 241 6.60 5.54 -2.35
N VAL A 242 6.00 6.47 -3.11
CA VAL A 242 4.68 6.33 -3.75
C VAL A 242 4.82 5.82 -5.19
N TYR A 243 5.73 6.40 -5.97
CA TYR A 243 5.82 6.15 -7.41
C TYR A 243 6.12 4.70 -7.76
N LYS A 244 6.94 4.01 -6.95
CA LYS A 244 7.25 2.58 -7.18
C LYS A 244 6.01 1.68 -7.22
N PHE A 245 4.95 2.05 -6.50
CA PHE A 245 3.68 1.30 -6.50
C PHE A 245 2.70 1.81 -7.58
N ASN A 246 2.96 2.97 -8.18
CA ASN A 246 2.24 3.47 -9.34
C ASN A 246 2.96 3.14 -10.66
N MET A 247 3.54 1.94 -10.73
CA MET A 247 4.31 1.42 -11.85
C MET A 247 3.48 1.23 -13.12
N VAL A 248 4.17 1.20 -14.26
CA VAL A 248 3.61 0.76 -15.54
C VAL A 248 3.84 -0.75 -15.65
N THR A 249 2.76 -1.52 -15.81
CA THR A 249 2.83 -2.97 -15.97
C THR A 249 1.95 -3.41 -17.16
N PRO A 250 2.36 -4.44 -17.92
CA PRO A 250 1.51 -5.06 -18.95
C PRO A 250 0.13 -5.50 -18.41
N LEU A 251 0.02 -5.84 -17.13
CA LEU A 251 -1.24 -6.27 -16.51
C LEU A 251 -2.30 -5.18 -16.48
N LEU A 252 -1.87 -3.91 -16.44
CA LEU A 252 -2.76 -2.74 -16.43
C LEU A 252 -2.96 -2.15 -17.83
N SER A 253 -2.27 -2.67 -18.84
CA SER A 253 -2.50 -2.23 -20.21
C SER A 253 -3.94 -2.55 -20.62
N VAL A 254 -4.64 -1.53 -21.12
CA VAL A 254 -5.94 -1.72 -21.75
C VAL A 254 -5.66 -2.41 -23.08
N THR A 255 -5.80 -3.73 -23.12
CA THR A 255 -5.91 -4.46 -24.38
C THR A 255 -7.13 -3.86 -25.09
N LYS A 256 -6.88 -3.08 -26.15
CA LYS A 256 -7.92 -2.61 -27.06
C LYS A 256 -8.47 -3.78 -27.86
#